data_AF-A0A026VTR2-F1
#
_entry.id   AF-A0A026VTR2-F1
#
_cell.length_a   1.000
_cell.length_b   1.000
_cell.length_c   1.000
_cell.angle_alpha   90.00
_cell.angle_beta   90.00
_cell.angle_gamma   90.00
#
_symmetry.space_group_name_H-M   'P 1'
#
loop_
_entity.id
_entity.type
_entity.pdbx_description
1 polymer ?
#
loop_
_entity_poly.entity_id
_entity_poly.type
_entity_poly.pdbx_seq_one_letter_code
_entity_poly.pdbx_strand_id
1 'polypeptide(L)'
;MDDEKDASSSSSSSAEDSSWTDAVSSDGDALASESTLLTKFTYLLYALLWITLYVIALEYEFGAVYFVLSALLFVCLNTRSRPKQPGEPSAYSVFNPNCEAIDGTLDASQFENEIRYGAGVVR
;
A
#
# COMPACT_ATOMS: atom_id res chain seq x y z
N MET A 1 69.46 -63.52 3.57
CA MET A 1 68.84 -63.07 2.30
C MET A 1 68.10 -61.82 2.66
N ASP A 2 68.84 -60.73 2.64
CA ASP A 2 68.54 -59.45 3.25
C ASP A 2 69.02 -58.44 2.22
N ASP A 3 68.13 -57.75 1.53
CA ASP A 3 68.43 -56.62 0.63
C ASP A 3 67.12 -56.04 0.07
N GLU A 4 67.10 -54.70 -0.10
CA GLU A 4 66.21 -53.93 -1.00
C GLU A 4 64.68 -53.88 -0.68
N LYS A 5 63.94 -52.78 -0.88
CA LYS A 5 64.24 -51.46 -1.49
C LYS A 5 63.32 -50.36 -0.93
N ASP A 6 63.81 -49.11 -0.94
CA ASP A 6 63.05 -47.91 -0.59
C ASP A 6 61.99 -47.48 -1.62
N ALA A 7 61.05 -46.67 -1.11
CA ALA A 7 60.39 -45.53 -1.76
C ALA A 7 59.68 -45.70 -3.14
N SER A 8 58.37 -45.44 -3.16
CA SER A 8 57.80 -44.27 -3.89
C SER A 8 56.27 -44.13 -3.73
N SER A 9 55.82 -42.87 -3.59
CA SER A 9 54.52 -42.28 -4.03
C SER A 9 53.25 -43.16 -4.12
N SER A 10 52.07 -42.75 -3.62
CA SER A 10 51.39 -41.49 -3.98
C SER A 10 50.20 -41.15 -3.06
N SER A 11 49.77 -39.89 -3.12
CA SER A 11 48.59 -39.30 -2.48
C SER A 11 47.23 -39.75 -3.03
N SER A 12 46.19 -39.85 -2.16
CA SER A 12 44.84 -39.31 -2.43
C SER A 12 43.89 -39.38 -1.21
N SER A 13 43.18 -38.27 -0.92
CA SER A 13 41.73 -38.15 -0.56
C SER A 13 41.02 -39.30 0.21
N SER A 14 40.24 -39.15 1.29
CA SER A 14 39.47 -38.00 1.84
C SER A 14 39.37 -38.17 3.40
N ALA A 15 38.54 -37.53 4.22
CA ALA A 15 37.36 -36.67 4.00
C ALA A 15 37.12 -35.65 5.15
N GLU A 16 35.94 -35.04 5.12
CA GLU A 16 35.39 -33.99 5.99
C GLU A 16 34.77 -34.54 7.29
N ASP A 17 34.89 -33.78 8.38
CA ASP A 17 33.75 -33.49 9.27
C ASP A 17 33.84 -32.04 9.73
N SER A 18 32.69 -31.37 9.77
CA SER A 18 32.55 -29.93 9.97
C SER A 18 31.42 -29.68 10.97
N SER A 19 31.73 -29.05 12.11
CA SER A 19 30.77 -28.88 13.20
C SER A 19 30.75 -27.45 13.72
N TRP A 20 29.76 -26.71 13.22
CA TRP A 20 29.05 -25.57 13.81
C TRP A 20 29.77 -24.23 14.07
N THR A 21 29.42 -23.30 13.18
CA THR A 21 29.19 -21.88 13.46
C THR A 21 28.28 -21.66 14.67
N ASP A 22 28.58 -20.67 15.51
CA ASP A 22 27.68 -19.54 15.75
C ASP A 22 28.27 -18.55 16.78
N ALA A 23 28.71 -17.39 16.28
CA ALA A 23 28.84 -16.17 17.07
C ALA A 23 28.19 -15.05 16.25
N VAL A 24 26.91 -14.81 16.54
CA VAL A 24 26.00 -14.03 15.69
C VAL A 24 26.46 -12.57 15.53
N SER A 25 26.20 -11.99 14.35
CA SER A 25 26.60 -10.62 14.01
C SER A 25 25.97 -9.59 14.95
N SER A 26 26.79 -8.67 15.48
CA SER A 26 26.36 -7.58 16.37
C SER A 26 26.28 -6.22 15.64
N ASP A 27 26.10 -6.22 14.31
CA ASP A 27 26.09 -5.02 13.47
C ASP A 27 24.69 -4.58 13.01
N GLY A 28 23.63 -5.33 13.38
CA GLY A 28 22.27 -5.10 12.88
C GLY A 28 21.55 -3.85 13.44
N ASP A 29 21.94 -3.36 14.60
CA ASP A 29 21.18 -2.32 15.34
C ASP A 29 21.55 -0.88 14.91
N ALA A 30 22.82 -0.64 14.56
CA ALA A 30 23.29 0.69 14.15
C ALA A 30 22.65 1.17 12.82
N LEU A 31 22.49 0.27 11.86
CA LEU A 31 21.92 0.59 10.54
C LEU A 31 20.39 0.81 10.60
N ALA A 32 19.70 0.20 11.56
CA ALA A 32 18.27 0.43 11.81
C ALA A 32 17.99 1.84 12.34
N SER A 33 18.89 2.36 13.19
CA SER A 33 18.82 3.73 13.71
C SER A 33 19.03 4.77 12.60
N GLU A 34 20.12 4.65 11.83
CA GLU A 34 20.46 5.55 10.71
C GLU A 34 19.35 5.61 9.65
N SER A 35 18.84 4.44 9.22
CA SER A 35 17.76 4.38 8.22
C SER A 35 16.43 4.99 8.71
N THR A 36 16.13 4.88 10.01
CA THR A 36 14.97 5.56 10.63
C THR A 36 15.14 7.08 10.62
N LEU A 37 16.34 7.59 10.90
CA LEU A 37 16.66 9.02 10.84
C LEU A 37 16.60 9.57 9.40
N LEU A 38 17.18 8.85 8.43
CA LEU A 38 17.10 9.22 7.00
C LEU A 38 15.66 9.23 6.49
N THR A 39 14.84 8.26 6.89
CA THR A 39 13.41 8.21 6.56
C THR A 39 12.67 9.41 7.15
N LYS A 40 12.90 9.72 8.43
CA LYS A 40 12.32 10.90 9.11
C LYS A 40 12.77 12.21 8.45
N PHE A 41 14.04 12.34 8.09
CA PHE A 41 14.58 13.51 7.39
C PHE A 41 13.94 13.67 6.00
N THR A 42 13.73 12.57 5.28
CA THR A 42 13.03 12.58 3.99
C THR A 42 11.59 13.06 4.13
N TYR A 43 10.84 12.59 5.13
CA TYR A 43 9.50 13.11 5.43
C TYR A 43 9.50 14.60 5.82
N LEU A 44 10.50 15.07 6.58
CA LEU A 44 10.66 16.50 6.87
C LEU A 44 10.95 17.32 5.62
N LEU A 45 11.77 16.82 4.70
CA LEU A 45 12.05 17.48 3.41
C LEU A 45 10.78 17.61 2.56
N TYR A 46 9.96 16.55 2.48
CA TYR A 46 8.66 16.60 1.82
C TYR A 46 7.69 17.60 2.48
N ALA A 47 7.65 17.64 3.81
CA ALA A 47 6.82 18.61 4.55
C ALA A 47 7.27 20.05 4.30
N LEU A 48 8.58 20.32 4.31
CA LEU A 48 9.14 21.64 3.99
C LEU A 48 8.86 22.05 2.54
N LEU A 49 8.96 21.12 1.58
CA LEU A 49 8.62 21.35 0.17
C LEU A 49 7.13 21.69 -0.01
N TRP A 50 6.24 21.05 0.74
CA TRP A 50 4.82 21.37 0.73
C TRP A 50 4.56 22.77 1.33
N ILE A 51 5.21 23.10 2.45
CA ILE A 51 5.11 24.43 3.08
C ILE A 51 5.64 25.54 2.16
N THR A 52 6.78 25.36 1.49
CA THR A 52 7.32 26.40 0.58
C THR A 52 6.40 26.63 -0.62
N LEU A 53 5.82 25.56 -1.18
CA LEU A 53 4.83 25.68 -2.26
C LEU A 53 3.55 26.38 -1.79
N TYR A 54 3.13 26.19 -0.53
CA TYR A 54 2.02 26.93 0.08
C TYR A 54 2.34 28.42 0.26
N VAL A 55 3.54 28.78 0.72
CA VAL A 55 3.98 30.19 0.85
C VAL A 55 3.99 30.88 -0.52
N ILE A 56 4.47 30.20 -1.57
CA ILE A 56 4.39 30.70 -2.94
C ILE A 56 2.92 30.91 -3.35
N ALA A 57 2.02 29.97 -3.06
CA ALA A 57 0.60 30.12 -3.37
C ALA A 57 -0.08 31.28 -2.62
N LEU A 58 0.36 31.63 -1.41
CA LEU A 58 -0.12 32.81 -0.68
C LEU A 58 0.26 34.12 -1.39
N GLU A 59 1.47 34.22 -1.93
CA GLU A 59 1.91 35.41 -2.70
C GLU A 59 1.08 35.61 -3.98
N TYR A 60 0.61 34.51 -4.59
CA TYR A 60 -0.32 34.55 -5.73
C TYR A 60 -1.79 34.74 -5.34
N GLU A 61 -2.11 35.03 -4.07
CA GLU A 61 -3.48 35.08 -3.51
C GLU A 61 -4.29 33.75 -3.59
N PHE A 62 -3.70 32.69 -4.16
CA PHE A 62 -4.30 31.36 -4.37
C PHE A 62 -4.10 30.39 -3.20
N GLY A 63 -3.49 30.83 -2.08
CA GLY A 63 -3.19 29.98 -0.92
C GLY A 63 -4.42 29.28 -0.34
N ALA A 64 -5.59 29.95 -0.33
CA ALA A 64 -6.84 29.32 0.10
C ALA A 64 -7.24 28.11 -0.76
N VAL A 65 -7.05 28.19 -2.08
CA VAL A 65 -7.33 27.09 -3.02
C VAL A 65 -6.35 25.94 -2.79
N TYR A 66 -5.07 26.25 -2.63
CA TYR A 66 -4.04 25.24 -2.31
C TYR A 66 -4.34 24.50 -1.01
N PHE A 67 -4.73 25.24 0.04
CA PHE A 67 -5.09 24.68 1.34
C PHE A 67 -6.34 23.80 1.25
N VAL A 68 -7.42 24.27 0.60
CA VAL A 68 -8.65 23.49 0.44
C VAL A 68 -8.41 22.22 -0.37
N LEU A 69 -7.65 22.28 -1.46
CA LEU A 69 -7.29 21.09 -2.24
C LEU A 69 -6.43 20.11 -1.42
N SER A 70 -5.43 20.61 -0.68
CA SER A 70 -4.58 19.77 0.18
C SER A 70 -5.37 19.12 1.31
N ALA A 71 -6.26 19.86 1.97
CA ALA A 71 -7.13 19.37 3.02
C ALA A 71 -8.15 18.35 2.48
N LEU A 72 -8.74 18.60 1.31
CA LEU A 72 -9.65 17.67 0.66
C LEU A 72 -8.91 16.39 0.24
N LEU A 73 -7.70 16.47 -0.31
CA LEU A 73 -6.86 15.31 -0.58
C LEU A 73 -6.51 14.55 0.70
N PHE A 74 -6.16 15.24 1.79
CA PHE A 74 -5.85 14.60 3.07
C PHE A 74 -7.07 13.88 3.66
N VAL A 75 -8.25 14.51 3.65
CA VAL A 75 -9.51 13.89 4.07
C VAL A 75 -9.87 12.73 3.15
N CYS A 76 -9.78 12.88 1.82
CA CYS A 76 -10.02 11.80 0.89
C CYS A 76 -9.06 10.62 1.10
N LEU A 77 -7.76 10.84 1.36
CA LEU A 77 -6.79 9.77 1.59
C LEU A 77 -6.97 9.09 2.96
N ASN A 78 -7.36 9.82 4.00
CA ASN A 78 -7.66 9.24 5.32
C ASN A 78 -9.02 8.48 5.32
N THR A 79 -10.06 9.07 4.74
CA THR A 79 -11.43 8.55 4.74
C THR A 79 -11.66 7.48 3.68
N ARG A 80 -10.90 7.44 2.57
CA ARG A 80 -10.93 6.35 1.58
C ARG A 80 -10.15 5.15 2.09
N SER A 81 -10.56 4.62 3.24
CA SER A 81 -9.82 3.58 3.95
C SER A 81 -9.72 2.26 3.17
N ARG A 82 -10.66 1.96 2.26
CA ARG A 82 -10.57 0.86 1.27
C ARG A 82 -11.25 1.19 -0.06
N PRO A 83 -10.81 0.62 -1.20
CA PRO A 83 -11.72 0.39 -2.31
C PRO A 83 -12.83 -0.55 -1.82
N LYS A 84 -14.10 -0.15 -1.96
CA LYS A 84 -15.26 -0.91 -1.50
C LYS A 84 -15.14 -2.37 -1.96
N GLN A 85 -14.94 -3.29 -1.02
CA GLN A 85 -14.89 -4.71 -1.39
C GLN A 85 -16.29 -5.13 -1.85
N PRO A 86 -16.42 -5.93 -2.92
CA PRO A 86 -17.71 -6.45 -3.37
C PRO A 86 -18.25 -7.41 -2.31
N GLY A 87 -19.10 -6.89 -1.41
CA GLY A 87 -19.61 -7.60 -0.24
C GLY A 87 -19.46 -6.87 1.11
N GLU A 88 -18.74 -5.74 1.17
CA GLU A 88 -18.72 -4.91 2.39
C GLU A 88 -20.14 -4.34 2.68
N PRO A 89 -20.73 -4.62 3.86
CA PRO A 89 -22.09 -4.21 4.16
C PRO A 89 -22.17 -2.68 4.22
N SER A 90 -22.97 -2.09 3.32
CA SER A 90 -23.33 -0.69 3.43
C SER A 90 -24.25 -0.47 4.64
N ALA A 91 -24.37 0.75 5.14
CA ALA A 91 -25.33 1.05 6.22
C ALA A 91 -26.78 0.64 5.88
N TYR A 92 -27.12 0.57 4.58
CA TYR A 92 -28.41 0.07 4.11
C TYR A 92 -28.54 -1.45 4.13
N SER A 93 -27.49 -2.26 4.28
CA SER A 93 -27.63 -3.72 4.37
C SER A 93 -28.34 -4.17 5.65
N VAL A 94 -28.38 -3.31 6.68
CA VAL A 94 -29.18 -3.51 7.90
C VAL A 94 -30.69 -3.45 7.60
N PHE A 95 -31.08 -2.73 6.54
CA PHE A 95 -32.48 -2.51 6.15
C PHE A 95 -32.86 -3.19 4.82
N ASN A 96 -31.87 -3.55 4.00
CA ASN A 96 -31.99 -4.18 2.69
C ASN A 96 -30.83 -5.17 2.48
N PRO A 97 -30.89 -6.37 3.07
CA PRO A 97 -29.81 -7.36 3.00
C PRO A 97 -29.51 -7.85 1.58
N ASN A 98 -30.53 -7.86 0.72
CA ASN A 98 -30.47 -8.37 -0.65
C ASN A 98 -29.91 -7.35 -1.67
N CYS A 99 -29.75 -6.07 -1.26
CA CYS A 99 -29.43 -4.96 -2.15
C CYS A 99 -30.43 -4.79 -3.32
N GLU A 100 -31.70 -5.14 -3.09
CA GLU A 100 -32.78 -4.96 -4.07
C GLU A 100 -33.17 -3.49 -4.20
N ALA A 101 -33.67 -3.05 -5.36
CA ALA A 101 -34.18 -1.69 -5.50
C ALA A 101 -35.38 -1.52 -4.56
N ILE A 102 -35.36 -0.50 -3.70
CA ILE A 102 -36.49 -0.23 -2.78
C ILE A 102 -37.67 0.22 -3.62
N ASP A 103 -38.80 -0.46 -3.47
CA ASP A 103 -40.05 -0.17 -4.17
C ASP A 103 -40.46 1.29 -3.94
N GLY A 104 -40.60 2.07 -5.02
CA GLY A 104 -40.75 3.53 -4.99
C GLY A 104 -39.48 4.36 -5.22
N THR A 105 -38.30 3.74 -5.31
CA THR A 105 -37.15 4.34 -6.01
C THR A 105 -37.46 4.37 -7.51
N LEU A 106 -37.08 5.44 -8.22
CA LEU A 106 -37.24 5.51 -9.68
C LEU A 106 -36.41 4.40 -10.35
N ASP A 107 -37.07 3.31 -10.74
CA ASP A 107 -36.43 2.26 -11.50
C ASP A 107 -36.09 2.77 -12.91
N ALA A 108 -34.88 2.44 -13.38
CA ALA A 108 -34.39 2.92 -14.66
C ALA A 108 -35.23 2.36 -15.82
N SER A 109 -35.80 1.15 -15.70
CA SER A 109 -36.66 0.60 -16.74
C SER A 109 -38.03 1.29 -16.77
N GLN A 110 -38.61 1.62 -15.62
CA GLN A 110 -39.84 2.44 -15.56
C GLN A 110 -39.61 3.81 -16.19
N PHE A 111 -38.53 4.51 -15.82
CA PHE A 111 -38.19 5.83 -16.36
C PHE A 111 -37.93 5.80 -17.87
N GLU A 112 -37.22 4.79 -18.38
CA GLU A 112 -37.01 4.62 -19.82
C GLU A 112 -38.35 4.36 -20.55
N ASN A 113 -39.26 3.60 -19.94
CA ASN A 113 -40.58 3.31 -20.49
C ASN A 113 -41.47 4.57 -20.50
N GLU A 114 -41.45 5.38 -19.44
CA GLU A 114 -42.15 6.66 -19.37
C GLU A 114 -41.61 7.70 -20.38
N ILE A 115 -40.29 7.72 -20.63
CA ILE A 115 -39.71 8.58 -21.68
C ILE A 115 -40.03 8.07 -23.09
N ARG A 116 -39.94 6.76 -23.35
CA ARG A 116 -40.14 6.19 -24.69
C ARG A 116 -41.60 6.15 -25.13
N TYR A 117 -42.52 5.94 -24.20
CA TYR A 117 -43.93 5.71 -24.51
C TYR A 117 -44.86 6.79 -23.92
N GLY A 118 -44.34 7.70 -23.10
CA GLY A 118 -45.10 8.77 -22.46
C GLY A 118 -45.96 8.26 -21.29
N ALA A 119 -46.39 9.19 -20.44
CA ALA A 119 -47.18 8.92 -19.22
C ALA A 119 -48.63 8.43 -19.47
N GLY A 120 -48.92 7.81 -20.62
CA GLY A 120 -50.27 7.41 -21.08
C GLY A 120 -50.47 5.92 -21.33
N VAL A 121 -49.46 5.06 -21.11
CA VAL A 121 -49.49 3.64 -21.54
C VAL A 121 -49.89 2.64 -20.45
N VAL A 122 -50.02 3.06 -19.18
CA VAL A 122 -50.57 2.21 -18.10
C VAL A 122 -52.05 2.53 -17.82
N ARG A 123 -52.93 1.59 -18.19
CA ARG A 123 -54.32 1.43 -17.74
C ARG A 123 -54.63 -0.04 -17.57
#